data_AF-A0A1D8NI90-F1
#
_entry.id   AF-A0A1D8NI90-F1
#
_cell.length_a   1.000
_cell.length_b   1.000
_cell.length_c   1.000
_cell.angle_alpha   90.00
_cell.angle_beta   90.00
_cell.angle_gamma   90.00
#
_symmetry.space_group_name_H-M   'P 1'
#
loop_
_entity.id
_entity.type
_entity.pdbx_description
1 polymer ?
#
loop_
_entity_poly.entity_id
_entity_poly.type
_entity_poly.pdbx_seq_one_letter_code
_entity_poly.pdbx_strand_id
1 'polypeptide(L)'
;MGIKGYFSTMRERFTPLTLDQIGKGVVFVDGHIMAHQIANMVDPGSRYDMRGVAMKLEELFNCWIGQHKWDIQLVLFDGLVPTDKMDGRRKRAMESLPTALHAQSLALTVLCGALCLDTIQSKFPNVPCLVSPGEADRDLACLVFNYAKLNSNKAVHIISNDSGFCAFDFPENVHVVNTLVGGLENSVLYALPVSRTVANWIGVKPTLLAYSVMKHSGKGPSQAKKYEEEEGYLEFSQQQQQLLAKASYSSVGEYLAEPVTRRAYQIFGQQHDELLMHTAANAWIEYGYGYVLLPVMCEPKEFEYAFDAGRRWRSVAYEICAQRLMQVFPEKDFVTSHVREFVRIGETLGEMDVPITDHERARYNKTGSHYQLFQKEELLRAVKTWKTSDLINAIWIEIMATSPNVRNTKLEFDAHHMRDRVVKYLKEAWNDEGVFALRRYSRKERKLMARKSCAMEATDRRFYNKLLACFQSLRMLQAVGVTFPVDVHLFDLDGTRWMSMTKSK
;
A
#
# COMPACT_ATOMS: atom_id res chain seq x y z
N MET A 1 -5.49 -11.13 -9.32
CA MET A 1 -4.64 -11.87 -8.37
C MET A 1 -5.38 -13.17 -8.05
N GLY A 2 -4.68 -14.25 -7.68
CA GLY A 2 -5.30 -15.57 -7.44
C GLY A 2 -5.35 -16.56 -8.61
N ILE A 3 -6.10 -17.65 -8.40
CA ILE A 3 -6.28 -18.76 -9.35
C ILE A 3 -7.10 -18.30 -10.55
N LYS A 4 -6.43 -18.20 -11.70
CA LYS A 4 -7.02 -17.76 -12.98
C LYS A 4 -8.20 -18.69 -13.36
N GLY A 5 -9.35 -18.09 -13.62
CA GLY A 5 -10.56 -18.81 -14.04
C GLY A 5 -11.45 -19.32 -12.89
N TYR A 6 -11.01 -19.24 -11.63
CA TYR A 6 -11.79 -19.79 -10.51
C TYR A 6 -13.12 -19.06 -10.30
N PHE A 7 -13.10 -17.73 -10.21
CA PHE A 7 -14.34 -16.96 -10.05
C PHE A 7 -15.29 -17.09 -11.25
N SER A 8 -14.78 -17.26 -12.47
CA SER A 8 -15.64 -17.56 -13.61
C SER A 8 -16.30 -18.93 -13.47
N THR A 9 -15.58 -19.94 -13.00
CA THR A 9 -16.13 -21.29 -12.74
C THR A 9 -17.19 -21.28 -11.63
N MET A 10 -17.02 -20.42 -10.61
CA MET A 10 -17.94 -20.33 -9.47
C MET A 10 -19.01 -19.23 -9.60
N ARG A 11 -19.09 -18.53 -10.75
CA ARG A 11 -19.88 -17.30 -10.90
C ARG A 11 -21.34 -17.44 -10.49
N GLU A 12 -22.02 -18.50 -10.94
CA GLU A 12 -23.43 -18.77 -10.66
C GLU A 12 -23.69 -19.25 -9.22
N ARG A 13 -22.62 -19.48 -8.45
CA ARG A 13 -22.68 -19.99 -7.08
C ARG A 13 -22.47 -18.91 -6.03
N PHE A 14 -22.17 -17.68 -6.44
CA PHE A 14 -22.13 -16.54 -5.55
C PHE A 14 -23.54 -16.18 -5.09
N THR A 15 -23.69 -15.97 -3.79
CA THR A 15 -24.94 -15.52 -3.18
C THR A 15 -24.88 -14.01 -2.96
N PRO A 16 -25.88 -13.24 -3.44
CA PRO A 16 -25.97 -11.82 -3.12
C PRO A 16 -26.31 -11.64 -1.63
N LEU A 17 -25.49 -10.84 -0.94
CA LEU A 17 -25.71 -10.43 0.44
C LEU A 17 -25.77 -8.91 0.51
N THR A 18 -26.75 -8.40 1.24
CA THR A 18 -26.81 -6.97 1.58
C THR A 18 -25.70 -6.59 2.55
N LEU A 19 -25.33 -5.31 2.60
CA LEU A 19 -24.38 -4.79 3.59
C LEU A 19 -24.83 -5.09 5.03
N ASP A 20 -26.14 -5.02 5.32
CA ASP A 20 -26.70 -5.39 6.63
C ASP A 20 -26.54 -6.87 6.96
N GLN A 21 -26.64 -7.75 5.96
CA GLN A 21 -26.42 -9.19 6.16
C GLN A 21 -24.96 -9.49 6.47
N ILE A 22 -24.02 -8.80 5.84
CA ILE A 22 -22.59 -8.90 6.14
C ILE A 22 -22.30 -8.36 7.54
N GLY A 23 -22.92 -7.24 7.92
CA GLY A 23 -22.77 -6.62 9.24
C GLY A 23 -23.26 -7.47 10.42
N LYS A 24 -24.04 -8.53 10.17
CA LYS A 24 -24.41 -9.51 11.21
C LYS A 24 -23.30 -10.50 11.54
N GLY A 25 -22.31 -10.62 10.65
CA GLY A 25 -21.13 -11.46 10.81
C GLY A 25 -19.92 -10.65 11.26
N VAL A 26 -18.76 -11.28 11.11
CA VAL A 26 -17.45 -10.72 11.41
C VAL A 26 -16.70 -10.52 10.11
N VAL A 27 -15.95 -9.42 9.97
CA VAL A 27 -15.33 -9.02 8.72
C VAL A 27 -13.81 -8.94 8.84
N PHE A 28 -13.12 -9.58 7.90
CA PHE A 28 -11.68 -9.49 7.68
C PHE A 28 -11.43 -8.93 6.27
N VAL A 29 -10.48 -8.00 6.13
CA VAL A 29 -10.27 -7.26 4.88
C VAL A 29 -8.84 -7.42 4.38
N ASP A 30 -8.71 -7.82 3.12
CA ASP A 30 -7.46 -7.76 2.37
C ASP A 30 -7.21 -6.30 1.95
N GLY A 31 -6.29 -5.65 2.65
CA GLY A 31 -6.04 -4.21 2.55
C GLY A 31 -5.50 -3.78 1.18
N HIS A 32 -4.59 -4.56 0.58
CA HIS A 32 -4.02 -4.20 -0.73
C HIS A 32 -5.05 -4.36 -1.86
N ILE A 33 -5.83 -5.45 -1.84
CA ILE A 33 -6.91 -5.61 -2.82
C ILE A 33 -7.94 -4.49 -2.67
N MET A 34 -8.37 -4.19 -1.45
CA MET A 34 -9.32 -3.11 -1.17
C MET A 34 -8.77 -1.76 -1.67
N ALA A 35 -7.53 -1.43 -1.34
CA ALA A 35 -6.90 -0.17 -1.75
C ALA A 35 -6.90 0.03 -3.27
N HIS A 36 -6.56 -1.03 -4.02
CA HIS A 36 -6.63 -0.99 -5.49
C HIS A 36 -8.06 -0.77 -6.01
N GLN A 37 -9.07 -1.33 -5.34
CA GLN A 37 -10.46 -1.11 -5.73
C GLN A 37 -10.93 0.30 -5.43
N ILE A 38 -10.63 0.82 -4.24
CA ILE A 38 -10.99 2.20 -3.86
C ILE A 38 -10.36 3.18 -4.84
N ALA A 39 -9.07 3.01 -5.16
CA ALA A 39 -8.40 3.83 -6.17
C ALA A 39 -9.12 3.78 -7.53
N ASN A 40 -9.69 2.63 -7.89
CA ASN A 40 -10.43 2.46 -9.14
C ASN A 40 -11.86 3.05 -9.11
N MET A 41 -12.45 3.27 -7.93
CA MET A 41 -13.81 3.81 -7.75
C MET A 41 -13.88 5.33 -7.85
N VAL A 42 -12.76 6.03 -7.66
CA VAL A 42 -12.73 7.49 -7.77
C VAL A 42 -12.86 7.93 -9.24
N ASP A 43 -13.58 9.03 -9.52
CA ASP A 43 -13.91 9.50 -10.88
C ASP A 43 -12.67 9.53 -11.78
N PRO A 44 -12.70 9.18 -13.08
CA PRO A 44 -11.50 9.10 -13.93
C PRO A 44 -10.55 10.32 -13.92
N GLY A 45 -11.06 11.52 -13.65
CA GLY A 45 -10.26 12.75 -13.49
C GLY A 45 -9.65 12.96 -12.09
N SER A 46 -10.13 12.25 -11.07
CA SER A 46 -9.68 12.24 -9.68
C SER A 46 -9.31 10.85 -9.12
N ARG A 47 -9.46 9.78 -9.92
CA ARG A 47 -8.84 8.42 -9.82
C ARG A 47 -7.35 8.47 -9.49
N TYR A 48 -6.87 9.68 -9.73
CA TYR A 48 -5.64 10.38 -9.71
C TYR A 48 -5.08 10.98 -8.38
N ASP A 49 -6.02 11.40 -7.54
CA ASP A 49 -5.84 12.33 -6.44
C ASP A 49 -5.82 11.61 -5.08
N MET A 50 -4.73 11.76 -4.32
CA MET A 50 -4.56 11.08 -3.02
C MET A 50 -5.69 11.46 -2.07
N ARG A 51 -6.09 12.74 -2.07
CA ARG A 51 -7.23 13.20 -1.27
C ARG A 51 -8.54 12.55 -1.71
N GLY A 52 -8.78 12.42 -3.02
CA GLY A 52 -9.98 11.79 -3.56
C GLY A 52 -10.11 10.33 -3.15
N VAL A 53 -9.01 9.57 -3.16
CA VAL A 53 -8.98 8.18 -2.69
C VAL A 53 -9.22 8.08 -1.19
N ALA A 54 -8.57 8.93 -0.39
CA ALA A 54 -8.81 8.98 1.06
C ALA A 54 -10.27 9.30 1.39
N MET A 55 -10.87 10.30 0.73
CA MET A 55 -12.29 10.63 0.90
C MET A 55 -13.20 9.45 0.52
N LYS A 56 -12.87 8.73 -0.55
CA LYS A 56 -13.67 7.57 -0.97
C LYS A 56 -13.60 6.41 0.03
N LEU A 57 -12.42 6.17 0.59
CA LEU A 57 -12.23 5.23 1.69
C LEU A 57 -12.99 5.66 2.95
N GLU A 58 -12.95 6.94 3.31
CA GLU A 58 -13.71 7.49 4.44
C GLU A 58 -15.22 7.29 4.24
N GLU A 59 -15.77 7.60 3.06
CA GLU A 59 -17.17 7.35 2.72
C GLU A 59 -17.54 5.88 2.90
N LEU A 60 -16.69 4.98 2.40
CA LEU A 60 -16.89 3.53 2.47
C LEU A 60 -16.90 3.02 3.92
N PHE A 61 -15.91 3.40 4.72
CA PHE A 61 -15.80 2.97 6.12
C PHE A 61 -16.90 3.56 6.99
N ASN A 62 -17.32 4.81 6.74
CA ASN A 62 -18.48 5.39 7.40
C ASN A 62 -19.78 4.65 7.06
N CYS A 63 -19.92 4.15 5.82
CA CYS A 63 -21.04 3.31 5.43
C CYS A 63 -20.96 1.95 6.15
N TRP A 64 -19.85 1.23 6.04
CA TRP A 64 -19.67 -0.11 6.63
C TRP A 64 -19.82 -0.10 8.15
N ILE A 65 -19.07 0.76 8.85
CA ILE A 65 -19.00 0.77 10.32
C ILE A 65 -20.12 1.64 10.91
N GLY A 66 -20.35 2.81 10.33
CA GLY A 66 -21.29 3.79 10.85
C GLY A 66 -22.75 3.41 10.61
N GLN A 67 -23.09 3.03 9.36
CA GLN A 67 -24.48 2.76 8.95
C GLN A 67 -24.82 1.28 9.11
N HIS A 68 -23.98 0.38 8.61
CA HIS A 68 -24.24 -1.06 8.58
C HIS A 68 -23.62 -1.84 9.75
N LYS A 69 -22.94 -1.14 10.67
CA LYS A 69 -22.40 -1.70 11.92
C LYS A 69 -21.50 -2.92 11.72
N TRP A 70 -20.69 -2.93 10.66
CA TRP A 70 -19.73 -4.01 10.40
C TRP A 70 -18.74 -4.15 11.55
N ASP A 71 -18.58 -5.37 12.03
CA ASP A 71 -17.53 -5.78 12.97
C ASP A 71 -16.25 -6.13 12.20
N ILE A 72 -15.47 -5.11 11.84
CA ILE A 72 -14.18 -5.29 11.16
C ILE A 72 -13.11 -5.65 12.18
N GLN A 73 -12.72 -6.93 12.18
CA GLN A 73 -11.70 -7.43 13.09
C GLN A 73 -10.29 -7.07 12.65
N LEU A 74 -10.02 -7.04 11.35
CA LEU A 74 -8.70 -6.70 10.83
C LEU A 74 -8.75 -6.26 9.38
N VAL A 75 -8.01 -5.19 9.07
CA VAL A 75 -7.55 -4.83 7.72
C VAL A 75 -6.05 -5.12 7.64
N LEU A 76 -5.63 -6.05 6.78
CA LEU A 76 -4.23 -6.47 6.68
C LEU A 76 -3.63 -6.13 5.30
N PHE A 77 -2.50 -5.43 5.30
CA PHE A 77 -1.74 -5.08 4.10
C PHE A 77 -0.50 -5.99 3.97
N ASP A 78 -0.11 -6.40 2.76
CA ASP A 78 1.21 -6.99 2.49
C ASP A 78 2.34 -6.14 3.09
N GLY A 79 3.32 -6.75 3.75
CA GLY A 79 4.52 -6.04 4.19
C GLY A 79 5.80 -6.50 3.54
N LEU A 80 5.98 -7.77 3.18
CA LEU A 80 7.18 -8.24 2.49
C LEU A 80 6.85 -8.97 1.20
N VAL A 81 7.65 -8.72 0.17
CA VAL A 81 7.60 -9.48 -1.07
C VAL A 81 8.55 -10.68 -0.97
N PRO A 82 8.06 -11.91 -1.20
CA PRO A 82 8.92 -13.09 -1.29
C PRO A 82 9.95 -12.97 -2.41
N THR A 83 11.21 -13.37 -2.16
CA THR A 83 12.30 -13.27 -3.16
C THR A 83 12.01 -14.03 -4.45
N ASP A 84 11.36 -15.18 -4.36
CA ASP A 84 10.90 -15.99 -5.49
C ASP A 84 9.81 -15.30 -6.32
N LYS A 85 9.09 -14.34 -5.73
CA LYS A 85 8.07 -13.51 -6.40
C LYS A 85 8.62 -12.15 -6.88
N MET A 86 9.85 -11.79 -6.52
CA MET A 86 10.43 -10.48 -6.87
C MET A 86 10.55 -10.29 -8.38
N ASP A 87 10.98 -11.30 -9.13
CA ASP A 87 11.07 -11.21 -10.60
C ASP A 87 9.70 -10.98 -11.24
N GLY A 88 8.66 -11.66 -10.74
CA GLY A 88 7.29 -11.44 -11.17
C GLY A 88 6.77 -10.04 -10.82
N ARG A 89 7.11 -9.51 -9.64
CA ARG A 89 6.79 -8.11 -9.27
C ARG A 89 7.53 -7.11 -10.16
N ARG A 90 8.82 -7.30 -10.41
CA ARG A 90 9.63 -6.45 -11.30
C ARG A 90 9.08 -6.48 -12.72
N LYS A 91 8.73 -7.65 -13.25
CA LYS A 91 8.11 -7.77 -14.58
C LYS A 91 6.80 -6.99 -14.68
N ARG A 92 5.90 -7.13 -13.70
CA ARG A 92 4.63 -6.38 -13.67
C ARG A 92 4.84 -4.87 -13.57
N ALA A 93 5.83 -4.44 -12.78
CA ALA A 93 6.19 -3.04 -12.65
C ALA A 93 6.78 -2.50 -13.97
N MET A 94 7.63 -3.27 -14.66
CA MET A 94 8.13 -2.96 -16.01
C MET A 94 7.00 -2.87 -17.04
N GLU A 95 6.04 -3.79 -17.03
CA GLU A 95 4.88 -3.78 -17.93
C GLU A 95 3.97 -2.56 -17.68
N SER A 96 3.93 -2.05 -16.45
CA SER A 96 3.14 -0.88 -16.07
C SER A 96 3.84 0.45 -16.38
N LEU A 97 5.16 0.42 -16.56
CA LEU A 97 6.00 1.61 -16.72
C LEU A 97 5.61 2.45 -17.95
N PRO A 98 5.37 1.89 -19.16
CA PRO A 98 4.93 2.69 -20.30
C PRO A 98 3.63 3.43 -20.01
N THR A 99 2.67 2.79 -19.34
CA THR A 99 1.41 3.42 -18.96
C THR A 99 1.64 4.59 -18.00
N ALA A 100 2.50 4.42 -17.00
CA ALA A 100 2.84 5.49 -16.05
C ALA A 100 3.55 6.67 -16.73
N LEU A 101 4.52 6.42 -17.61
CA LEU A 101 5.29 7.48 -18.30
C LEU A 101 4.45 8.31 -19.27
N HIS A 102 3.41 7.72 -19.87
CA HIS A 102 2.51 8.41 -20.81
C HIS A 102 1.24 8.95 -20.14
N ALA A 103 1.01 8.61 -18.87
CA ALA A 103 -0.14 9.09 -18.14
C ALA A 103 -0.04 10.60 -17.92
N GLN A 104 -1.08 11.30 -18.38
CA GLN A 104 -1.24 12.74 -18.19
C GLN A 104 -1.87 13.09 -16.83
N SER A 105 -2.20 12.06 -16.05
CA SER A 105 -2.77 12.11 -14.71
C SER A 105 -1.84 11.40 -13.71
N LEU A 106 -2.12 11.57 -12.42
CA LEU A 106 -1.34 11.09 -11.28
C LEU A 106 -1.53 9.56 -11.00
N ALA A 107 -0.92 8.64 -11.74
CA ALA A 107 -1.17 7.20 -11.53
C ALA A 107 -0.97 6.78 -10.07
N LEU A 108 -2.07 6.38 -9.44
CA LEU A 108 -2.23 6.20 -7.99
C LEU A 108 -2.21 4.75 -7.55
N THR A 109 -2.29 3.81 -8.48
CA THR A 109 -2.31 2.38 -8.13
C THR A 109 -1.08 1.97 -7.32
N VAL A 110 0.01 2.74 -7.40
CA VAL A 110 1.30 2.38 -6.81
C VAL A 110 1.47 2.83 -5.35
N LEU A 111 0.66 3.79 -4.86
CA LEU A 111 0.69 4.25 -3.44
C LEU A 111 -0.63 4.02 -2.69
N CYS A 112 -1.65 3.47 -3.36
CA CYS A 112 -2.97 3.30 -2.75
C CYS A 112 -2.95 2.50 -1.43
N GLY A 113 -2.08 1.49 -1.31
CA GLY A 113 -1.91 0.73 -0.07
C GLY A 113 -1.47 1.60 1.10
N ALA A 114 -0.36 2.35 0.93
CA ALA A 114 0.17 3.25 1.96
C ALA A 114 -0.83 4.37 2.32
N LEU A 115 -1.52 4.94 1.33
CA LEU A 115 -2.54 5.96 1.54
C LEU A 115 -3.76 5.41 2.32
N CYS A 116 -4.23 4.20 1.99
CA CYS A 116 -5.36 3.60 2.68
C CYS A 116 -4.99 3.23 4.13
N LEU A 117 -3.81 2.64 4.34
CA LEU A 117 -3.26 2.36 5.68
C LEU A 117 -3.26 3.63 6.53
N ASP A 118 -2.67 4.71 6.03
CA ASP A 118 -2.64 6.02 6.69
C ASP A 118 -4.02 6.55 7.06
N THR A 119 -4.93 6.52 6.09
CA THR A 119 -6.27 7.07 6.26
C THR A 119 -7.03 6.27 7.32
N ILE A 120 -6.91 4.93 7.33
CA ILE A 120 -7.57 4.08 8.33
C ILE A 120 -7.00 4.33 9.72
N GLN A 121 -5.68 4.31 9.87
CA GLN A 121 -5.03 4.51 11.17
C GLN A 121 -5.30 5.91 11.74
N SER A 122 -5.35 6.94 10.90
CA SER A 122 -5.63 8.32 11.33
C SER A 122 -7.12 8.57 11.62
N LYS A 123 -8.03 8.09 10.76
CA LYS A 123 -9.47 8.45 10.82
C LYS A 123 -10.35 7.41 11.50
N PHE A 124 -9.92 6.16 11.53
CA PHE A 124 -10.66 5.03 12.10
C PHE A 124 -9.78 4.26 13.09
N PRO A 125 -9.25 4.90 14.16
CA PRO A 125 -8.28 4.29 15.08
C PRO A 125 -8.82 3.05 15.82
N ASN A 126 -10.13 2.85 15.85
CA ASN A 126 -10.77 1.67 16.45
C ASN A 126 -10.80 0.46 15.51
N VAL A 127 -10.44 0.61 14.23
CA VAL A 127 -10.33 -0.51 13.28
C VAL A 127 -8.90 -1.02 13.31
N PRO A 128 -8.66 -2.29 13.70
CA PRO A 128 -7.33 -2.85 13.65
C PRO A 128 -6.83 -2.87 12.20
N CYS A 129 -5.74 -2.15 11.94
CA CYS A 129 -5.19 -1.97 10.61
C CYS A 129 -3.68 -2.15 10.66
N LEU A 130 -3.21 -3.23 10.01
CA LEU A 130 -1.88 -3.79 10.19
C LEU A 130 -1.20 -4.08 8.84
N VAL A 131 0.12 -4.24 8.89
CA VAL A 131 1.00 -4.66 7.80
C VAL A 131 1.58 -6.03 8.19
N SER A 132 1.39 -7.04 7.35
CA SER A 132 1.88 -8.40 7.57
C SER A 132 3.42 -8.45 7.48
N PRO A 133 4.11 -9.30 8.24
CA PRO A 133 5.53 -9.60 8.02
C PRO A 133 5.86 -10.13 6.62
N GLY A 134 4.86 -10.68 5.94
CA GLY A 134 4.95 -11.33 4.64
C GLY A 134 3.90 -10.80 3.66
N GLU A 135 3.33 -11.72 2.89
CA GLU A 135 2.09 -11.48 2.14
C GLU A 135 0.89 -11.62 3.06
N ALA A 136 -0.07 -10.69 2.94
CA ALA A 136 -1.23 -10.65 3.83
C ALA A 136 -2.19 -11.83 3.61
N ASP A 137 -2.24 -12.39 2.40
CA ASP A 137 -3.14 -13.49 2.04
C ASP A 137 -2.98 -14.70 2.97
N ARG A 138 -1.73 -15.11 3.22
CA ARG A 138 -1.38 -16.22 4.09
C ARG A 138 -1.81 -15.96 5.53
N ASP A 139 -1.39 -14.83 6.10
CA ASP A 139 -1.64 -14.53 7.51
C ASP A 139 -3.14 -14.34 7.78
N LEU A 140 -3.83 -13.69 6.85
CA LEU A 140 -5.27 -13.48 6.91
C LEU A 140 -6.03 -14.80 6.80
N ALA A 141 -5.61 -15.72 5.90
CA ALA A 141 -6.22 -17.04 5.80
C ALA A 141 -6.07 -17.84 7.11
N CYS A 142 -4.89 -17.82 7.73
CA CYS A 142 -4.68 -18.50 9.01
C CYS A 142 -5.57 -17.94 10.12
N LEU A 143 -5.61 -16.61 10.25
CA LEU A 143 -6.41 -15.93 11.27
C LEU A 143 -7.90 -16.25 11.09
N VAL A 144 -8.41 -16.14 9.85
CA VAL A 144 -9.81 -16.44 9.54
C VAL A 144 -10.15 -17.89 9.81
N PHE A 145 -9.29 -18.83 9.41
CA PHE A 145 -9.50 -20.26 9.65
C PHE A 145 -9.64 -20.58 11.14
N ASN A 146 -8.72 -20.09 11.96
CA ASN A 146 -8.73 -20.33 13.41
C ASN A 146 -9.88 -19.60 14.10
N TYR A 147 -10.13 -18.34 13.75
CA TYR A 147 -11.26 -17.59 14.28
C TYR A 147 -12.60 -18.27 13.98
N ALA A 148 -12.80 -18.70 12.73
CA ALA A 148 -14.04 -19.34 12.29
C ALA A 148 -14.26 -20.70 12.97
N LYS A 149 -13.18 -21.46 13.24
CA LYS A 149 -13.25 -22.71 14.01
C LYS A 149 -13.74 -22.49 15.44
N LEU A 150 -13.25 -21.45 16.12
CA LEU A 150 -13.64 -21.12 17.48
C LEU A 150 -15.03 -20.46 17.56
N ASN A 151 -15.50 -19.87 16.45
CA ASN A 151 -16.77 -19.14 16.36
C ASN A 151 -17.69 -19.75 15.30
N SER A 152 -17.91 -21.06 15.34
CA SER A 152 -18.67 -21.81 14.33
C SER A 152 -20.13 -21.35 14.14
N ASN A 153 -20.68 -20.66 15.14
CA ASN A 153 -22.04 -20.10 15.12
C ASN A 153 -22.15 -18.71 14.45
N LYS A 154 -21.03 -18.09 14.07
CA LYS A 154 -21.00 -16.76 13.43
C LYS A 154 -20.52 -16.87 11.99
N ALA A 155 -21.13 -16.09 11.11
CA ALA A 155 -20.61 -15.92 9.76
C ALA A 155 -19.31 -15.10 9.80
N VAL A 156 -18.30 -15.56 9.07
CA VAL A 156 -17.00 -14.89 8.93
C VAL A 156 -16.80 -14.52 7.48
N HIS A 157 -16.62 -13.24 7.20
CA HIS A 157 -16.51 -12.68 5.85
C HIS A 157 -15.07 -12.25 5.58
N ILE A 158 -14.52 -12.71 4.46
CA ILE A 158 -13.25 -12.19 3.92
C ILE A 158 -13.58 -11.29 2.73
N ILE A 159 -13.28 -9.98 2.84
CA ILE A 159 -13.40 -9.05 1.72
C ILE A 159 -12.11 -9.14 0.90
N SER A 160 -12.13 -9.91 -0.19
CA SER A 160 -11.03 -9.98 -1.15
C SER A 160 -11.50 -10.46 -2.52
N ASN A 161 -10.78 -10.05 -3.55
CA ASN A 161 -10.93 -10.53 -4.93
C ASN A 161 -9.77 -11.43 -5.34
N ASP A 162 -8.92 -11.85 -4.39
CA ASP A 162 -7.97 -12.91 -4.64
C ASP A 162 -8.70 -14.27 -4.51
N SER A 163 -8.84 -14.96 -5.64
CA SER A 163 -9.46 -16.29 -5.66
C SER A 163 -8.61 -17.37 -5.00
N GLY A 164 -7.37 -17.06 -4.58
CA GLY A 164 -6.54 -17.92 -3.73
C GLY A 164 -7.21 -18.25 -2.39
N PHE A 165 -8.00 -17.32 -1.82
CA PHE A 165 -8.77 -17.62 -0.61
C PHE A 165 -9.78 -18.77 -0.81
N CYS A 166 -10.26 -18.99 -2.03
CA CYS A 166 -11.16 -20.09 -2.34
C CYS A 166 -10.47 -21.45 -2.49
N ALA A 167 -9.13 -21.48 -2.38
CA ALA A 167 -8.37 -22.72 -2.40
C ALA A 167 -8.19 -23.32 -1.00
N PHE A 168 -8.49 -22.57 0.07
CA PHE A 168 -8.39 -23.10 1.42
C PHE A 168 -9.64 -23.89 1.81
N ASP A 169 -9.45 -24.99 2.53
CA ASP A 169 -10.52 -25.79 3.11
C ASP A 169 -11.04 -25.14 4.41
N PHE A 170 -11.59 -23.92 4.29
CA PHE A 170 -12.14 -23.18 5.42
C PHE A 170 -13.33 -23.88 6.08
N PRO A 171 -13.64 -23.56 7.35
CA PRO A 171 -14.93 -23.90 7.95
C PRO A 171 -16.13 -23.40 7.12
N GLU A 172 -17.27 -24.08 7.20
CA GLU A 172 -18.46 -23.76 6.37
C GLU A 172 -19.07 -22.37 6.63
N ASN A 173 -18.81 -21.78 7.80
CA ASN A 173 -19.23 -20.44 8.17
C ASN A 173 -18.34 -19.32 7.60
N VAL A 174 -17.31 -19.66 6.80
CA VAL A 174 -16.47 -18.68 6.11
C VAL A 174 -17.02 -18.36 4.72
N HIS A 175 -17.12 -17.07 4.42
CA HIS A 175 -17.63 -16.53 3.18
C HIS A 175 -16.57 -15.63 2.52
N VAL A 176 -16.12 -15.99 1.32
CA VAL A 176 -15.27 -15.11 0.49
C VAL A 176 -16.18 -14.13 -0.25
N VAL A 177 -16.05 -12.85 0.04
CA VAL A 177 -16.86 -11.78 -0.55
C VAL A 177 -16.11 -11.17 -1.73
N ASN A 178 -16.60 -11.48 -2.93
CA ASN A 178 -16.13 -10.93 -4.18
C ASN A 178 -16.85 -9.61 -4.47
N THR A 179 -16.07 -8.55 -4.61
CA THR A 179 -16.52 -7.18 -4.79
C THR A 179 -16.27 -6.69 -6.22
N LEU A 180 -15.71 -7.51 -7.12
CA LEU A 180 -15.65 -7.23 -8.56
C LEU A 180 -17.04 -7.17 -9.19
N VAL A 181 -17.96 -7.98 -8.69
CA VAL A 181 -19.35 -8.00 -9.12
C VAL A 181 -20.10 -6.94 -8.33
N GLY A 182 -20.15 -5.72 -8.85
CA GLY A 182 -20.92 -4.62 -8.28
C GLY A 182 -20.11 -3.48 -7.66
N GLY A 183 -18.92 -3.73 -7.12
CA GLY A 183 -18.11 -2.70 -6.46
C GLY A 183 -18.36 -2.62 -4.95
N LEU A 184 -17.40 -2.03 -4.22
CA LEU A 184 -17.38 -2.01 -2.75
C LEU A 184 -18.53 -1.19 -2.12
N GLU A 185 -19.07 -0.22 -2.85
CA GLU A 185 -20.13 0.69 -2.39
C GLU A 185 -21.55 0.17 -2.62
N ASN A 186 -21.70 -0.97 -3.28
CA ASN A 186 -23.01 -1.49 -3.58
C ASN A 186 -23.72 -1.97 -2.32
N SER A 187 -25.02 -1.71 -2.27
CA SER A 187 -25.90 -2.26 -1.22
C SER A 187 -25.91 -3.78 -1.17
N VAL A 188 -25.48 -4.44 -2.26
CA VAL A 188 -25.38 -5.90 -2.40
C VAL A 188 -23.97 -6.28 -2.87
N LEU A 189 -23.31 -7.14 -2.10
CA LEU A 189 -22.04 -7.77 -2.44
C LEU A 189 -22.23 -9.27 -2.65
N TYR A 190 -21.30 -9.91 -3.35
CA TYR A 190 -21.44 -11.32 -3.73
C TYR A 190 -20.53 -12.19 -2.88
N ALA A 191 -21.13 -13.04 -2.05
CA ALA A 191 -20.42 -13.92 -1.13
C ALA A 191 -20.45 -15.37 -1.59
N LEU A 192 -19.34 -16.08 -1.40
CA LEU A 192 -19.22 -17.50 -1.68
C LEU A 192 -18.85 -18.25 -0.39
N PRO A 193 -19.78 -19.02 0.22
CA PRO A 193 -19.43 -19.98 1.27
C PRO A 193 -18.76 -21.20 0.64
N VAL A 194 -17.47 -21.07 0.33
CA VAL A 194 -16.74 -21.95 -0.59
C VAL A 194 -16.88 -23.42 -0.20
N SER A 195 -16.58 -23.78 1.05
CA SER A 195 -16.60 -25.17 1.52
C SER A 195 -17.97 -25.82 1.39
N ARG A 196 -19.01 -25.16 1.91
CA ARG A 196 -20.40 -25.63 1.82
C ARG A 196 -20.86 -25.76 0.36
N THR A 197 -20.56 -24.77 -0.46
CA THR A 197 -21.00 -24.73 -1.86
C THR A 197 -20.32 -25.80 -2.71
N VAL A 198 -19.00 -25.97 -2.59
CA VAL A 198 -18.24 -26.94 -3.39
C VAL A 198 -18.61 -28.37 -2.98
N ALA A 199 -18.72 -28.63 -1.67
CA ALA A 199 -19.16 -29.93 -1.17
C ALA A 199 -20.57 -30.30 -1.68
N ASN A 200 -21.53 -29.38 -1.60
CA ASN A 200 -22.89 -29.63 -2.06
C ASN A 200 -23.02 -29.76 -3.58
N TRP A 201 -22.14 -29.12 -4.35
CA TRP A 201 -22.24 -29.10 -5.80
C TRP A 201 -21.59 -30.32 -6.46
N ILE A 202 -20.35 -30.62 -6.11
CA ILE A 202 -19.54 -31.64 -6.78
C ILE A 202 -18.95 -32.68 -5.82
N GLY A 203 -19.23 -32.58 -4.52
CA GLY A 203 -18.83 -33.59 -3.53
C GLY A 203 -17.33 -33.68 -3.30
N VAL A 204 -16.60 -32.56 -3.47
CA VAL A 204 -15.15 -32.49 -3.23
C VAL A 204 -14.79 -31.32 -2.32
N LYS A 205 -13.54 -31.27 -1.88
CA LYS A 205 -12.98 -30.16 -1.10
C LYS A 205 -12.67 -28.94 -1.98
N PRO A 206 -12.76 -27.71 -1.44
CA PRO A 206 -12.29 -26.48 -2.12
C PRO A 206 -10.88 -26.57 -2.70
N THR A 207 -9.93 -27.12 -1.94
CA THR A 207 -8.54 -27.35 -2.39
C THR A 207 -8.46 -28.14 -3.70
N LEU A 208 -9.25 -29.20 -3.83
CA LEU A 208 -9.25 -30.07 -5.02
C LEU A 208 -9.84 -29.36 -6.24
N LEU A 209 -10.93 -28.60 -6.06
CA LEU A 209 -11.48 -27.78 -7.13
C LEU A 209 -10.47 -26.70 -7.58
N ALA A 210 -9.81 -26.03 -6.65
CA ALA A 210 -8.79 -25.04 -6.93
C ALA A 210 -7.62 -25.62 -7.75
N TYR A 211 -7.08 -26.77 -7.33
CA TYR A 211 -6.05 -27.50 -8.06
C TYR A 211 -6.49 -27.85 -9.48
N SER A 212 -7.70 -28.40 -9.62
CA SER A 212 -8.29 -28.77 -10.92
C SER A 212 -8.38 -27.57 -11.87
N VAL A 213 -8.87 -26.43 -11.39
CA VAL A 213 -8.97 -25.19 -12.19
C VAL A 213 -7.58 -24.68 -12.60
N MET A 214 -6.61 -24.74 -11.68
CA MET A 214 -5.25 -24.25 -11.90
C MET A 214 -4.49 -25.09 -12.93
N LYS A 215 -4.54 -26.42 -12.84
CA LYS A 215 -3.72 -27.34 -13.65
C LYS A 215 -4.42 -27.87 -14.90
N HIS A 216 -5.75 -27.90 -14.90
CA HIS A 216 -6.55 -28.52 -15.97
C HIS A 216 -7.61 -27.57 -16.53
N SER A 217 -7.23 -26.30 -16.70
CA SER A 217 -8.10 -25.26 -17.25
C SER A 217 -8.80 -25.73 -18.52
N GLY A 218 -10.15 -25.72 -18.52
CA GLY A 218 -10.98 -26.15 -19.65
C GLY A 218 -11.63 -27.53 -19.49
N LYS A 219 -11.18 -28.35 -18.53
CA LYS A 219 -11.93 -29.54 -18.10
C LYS A 219 -12.93 -29.12 -17.02
N GLY A 220 -14.21 -29.46 -17.22
CA GLY A 220 -15.28 -29.01 -16.34
C GLY A 220 -15.08 -29.43 -14.86
N PRO A 221 -15.62 -28.67 -13.89
CA PRO A 221 -15.44 -28.90 -12.46
C PRO A 221 -15.96 -30.26 -11.97
N SER A 222 -16.84 -30.91 -12.74
CA SER A 222 -17.32 -32.28 -12.50
C SER A 222 -16.22 -33.36 -12.59
N GLN A 223 -15.07 -33.06 -13.17
CA GLN A 223 -13.94 -33.99 -13.26
C GLN A 223 -12.95 -33.86 -12.09
N ALA A 224 -13.13 -32.88 -11.20
CA ALA A 224 -12.17 -32.58 -10.13
C ALA A 224 -11.83 -33.82 -9.27
N LYS A 225 -12.83 -34.67 -9.00
CA LYS A 225 -12.67 -35.90 -8.20
C LYS A 225 -11.66 -36.90 -8.79
N LYS A 226 -11.43 -36.88 -10.11
CA LYS A 226 -10.43 -37.75 -10.76
C LYS A 226 -8.99 -37.41 -10.36
N TYR A 227 -8.77 -36.21 -9.81
CA TYR A 227 -7.45 -35.70 -9.45
C TYR A 227 -7.14 -35.88 -7.96
N GLU A 228 -8.03 -36.52 -7.17
CA GLU A 228 -7.89 -36.68 -5.73
C GLU A 228 -6.68 -37.51 -5.31
N GLU A 229 -6.23 -38.42 -6.20
CA GLU A 229 -5.06 -39.27 -5.99
C GLU A 229 -3.82 -38.79 -6.75
N GLU A 230 -3.90 -37.67 -7.48
CA GLU A 230 -2.72 -37.13 -8.17
C GLU A 230 -1.69 -36.61 -7.17
N GLU A 231 -0.43 -37.02 -7.35
CA GLU A 231 0.70 -36.58 -6.52
C GLU A 231 0.77 -35.04 -6.40
N GLY A 232 0.60 -34.33 -7.50
CA GLY A 232 0.59 -32.86 -7.51
C GLY A 232 -0.56 -32.23 -6.71
N TYR A 233 -1.72 -32.90 -6.61
CA TYR A 233 -2.81 -32.45 -5.74
C TYR A 233 -2.47 -32.71 -4.27
N LEU A 234 -1.93 -33.88 -3.94
CA LEU A 234 -1.56 -34.23 -2.58
C LEU A 234 -0.52 -33.24 -2.02
N GLU A 235 0.49 -32.89 -2.82
CA GLU A 235 1.48 -31.86 -2.48
C GLU A 235 0.81 -30.49 -2.27
N PHE A 236 -0.03 -30.06 -3.20
CA PHE A 236 -0.74 -28.78 -3.11
C PHE A 236 -1.63 -28.71 -1.87
N SER A 237 -2.41 -29.75 -1.60
CA SER A 237 -3.30 -29.88 -0.44
C SER A 237 -2.51 -29.83 0.87
N GLN A 238 -1.40 -30.57 0.94
CA GLN A 238 -0.51 -30.57 2.08
C GLN A 238 0.08 -29.17 2.34
N GLN A 239 0.50 -28.45 1.29
CA GLN A 239 0.98 -27.07 1.41
C GLN A 239 -0.11 -26.15 1.98
N GLN A 240 -1.35 -26.21 1.47
CA GLN A 240 -2.45 -25.40 2.00
C GLN A 240 -2.75 -25.71 3.48
N GLN A 241 -2.74 -26.99 3.86
CA GLN A 241 -2.94 -27.39 5.26
C GLN A 241 -1.80 -26.95 6.16
N GLN A 242 -0.56 -27.09 5.72
CA GLN A 242 0.62 -26.60 6.45
C GLN A 242 0.58 -25.10 6.64
N LEU A 243 0.12 -24.33 5.65
CA LEU A 243 -0.07 -22.89 5.78
C LEU A 243 -1.07 -22.57 6.91
N LEU A 244 -2.27 -23.17 6.88
CA LEU A 244 -3.30 -22.95 7.89
C LEU A 244 -2.88 -23.43 9.29
N ALA A 245 -2.04 -24.47 9.37
CA ALA A 245 -1.52 -25.01 10.63
C ALA A 245 -0.30 -24.25 11.18
N LYS A 246 0.33 -23.38 10.37
CA LYS A 246 1.55 -22.65 10.74
C LYS A 246 1.33 -21.64 11.87
N ALA A 247 0.09 -21.27 12.13
CA ALA A 247 -0.30 -20.28 13.11
C ALA A 247 -1.45 -20.80 13.98
N SER A 248 -1.35 -20.57 15.29
CA SER A 248 -2.41 -20.87 16.27
C SER A 248 -3.24 -19.65 16.65
N TYR A 249 -2.92 -18.47 16.13
CA TYR A 249 -3.64 -17.25 16.45
C TYR A 249 -5.03 -17.24 15.82
N SER A 250 -5.99 -16.74 16.60
CA SER A 250 -7.41 -16.62 16.27
C SER A 250 -7.94 -15.20 16.49
N SER A 251 -7.17 -14.33 17.15
CA SER A 251 -7.51 -12.92 17.36
C SER A 251 -6.37 -12.00 16.93
N VAL A 252 -6.66 -10.71 16.74
CA VAL A 252 -5.62 -9.70 16.46
C VAL A 252 -4.60 -9.61 17.61
N GLY A 253 -5.06 -9.73 18.86
CA GLY A 253 -4.15 -9.73 20.01
C GLY A 253 -3.17 -10.89 19.98
N GLU A 254 -3.63 -12.10 19.64
CA GLU A 254 -2.77 -13.27 19.46
C GLU A 254 -1.86 -13.14 18.25
N TYR A 255 -2.36 -12.58 17.14
CA TYR A 255 -1.56 -12.29 15.95
C TYR A 255 -0.40 -11.35 16.27
N LEU A 256 -0.67 -10.24 16.97
CA LEU A 256 0.36 -9.29 17.40
C LEU A 256 1.31 -9.86 18.47
N ALA A 257 0.87 -10.87 19.22
CA ALA A 257 1.71 -11.56 20.20
C ALA A 257 2.59 -12.66 19.56
N GLU A 258 2.25 -13.13 18.36
CA GLU A 258 3.02 -14.14 17.63
C GLU A 258 4.45 -13.63 17.40
N PRO A 259 5.49 -14.42 17.69
CA PRO A 259 6.87 -13.95 17.63
C PRO A 259 7.26 -13.29 16.30
N VAL A 260 6.92 -13.85 15.14
CA VAL A 260 7.30 -13.26 13.83
C VAL A 260 6.58 -11.92 13.59
N THR A 261 5.30 -11.81 13.93
CA THR A 261 4.53 -10.56 13.79
C THR A 261 5.01 -9.51 14.79
N ARG A 262 5.10 -9.87 16.08
CA ARG A 262 5.53 -8.99 17.16
C ARG A 262 6.83 -8.27 16.83
N ARG A 263 7.74 -8.99 16.19
CA ARG A 263 9.06 -8.52 15.76
C ARG A 263 9.00 -7.34 14.80
N ALA A 264 8.10 -7.37 13.81
CA ALA A 264 7.90 -6.25 12.88
C ALA A 264 7.38 -4.99 13.61
N TYR A 265 6.47 -5.19 14.57
CA TYR A 265 5.83 -4.11 15.33
C TYR A 265 6.68 -3.52 16.46
N GLN A 266 7.65 -4.28 16.99
CA GLN A 266 8.59 -3.79 18.00
C GLN A 266 9.50 -2.67 17.47
N ILE A 267 9.68 -2.55 16.15
CA ILE A 267 10.58 -1.58 15.52
C ILE A 267 9.92 -0.20 15.37
N PHE A 268 8.66 -0.16 14.99
CA PHE A 268 7.96 1.09 14.63
C PHE A 268 6.97 1.57 15.70
N GLY A 269 6.60 0.71 16.66
CA GLY A 269 5.56 1.03 17.64
C GLY A 269 4.16 1.02 17.01
N GLN A 270 3.13 1.36 17.77
CA GLN A 270 1.72 1.23 17.34
C GLN A 270 1.14 2.49 16.66
N GLN A 271 1.85 3.62 16.65
CA GLN A 271 1.24 4.93 16.31
C GLN A 271 1.62 5.47 14.93
N HIS A 272 2.67 4.97 14.28
CA HIS A 272 3.16 5.51 13.01
C HIS A 272 3.64 4.39 12.07
N ASP A 273 2.73 3.50 11.65
CA ASP A 273 3.09 2.50 10.64
C ASP A 273 3.21 3.13 9.26
N GLU A 274 4.29 2.79 8.57
CA GLU A 274 4.50 3.15 7.17
C GLU A 274 4.88 1.89 6.39
N LEU A 275 4.18 1.65 5.28
CA LEU A 275 4.24 0.41 4.52
C LEU A 275 5.65 0.10 4.01
N LEU A 276 6.34 1.09 3.43
CA LEU A 276 7.68 0.89 2.87
C LEU A 276 8.72 0.65 3.97
N MET A 277 8.57 1.28 5.14
CA MET A 277 9.42 1.00 6.30
C MET A 277 9.22 -0.43 6.82
N HIS A 278 7.99 -0.90 6.90
CA HIS A 278 7.70 -2.31 7.22
C HIS A 278 8.33 -3.25 6.20
N THR A 279 8.25 -2.95 4.91
CA THR A 279 8.95 -3.75 3.88
C THR A 279 10.45 -3.81 4.08
N ALA A 280 11.10 -2.67 4.34
CA ALA A 280 12.54 -2.64 4.59
C ALA A 280 12.91 -3.48 5.82
N ALA A 281 12.19 -3.31 6.94
CA ALA A 281 12.41 -4.07 8.17
C ALA A 281 12.25 -5.57 7.97
N ASN A 282 11.14 -5.99 7.36
CA ASN A 282 10.86 -7.40 7.13
C ASN A 282 11.90 -8.03 6.19
N ALA A 283 12.40 -7.30 5.20
CA ALA A 283 13.47 -7.77 4.32
C ALA A 283 14.79 -8.01 5.08
N TRP A 284 15.19 -7.11 5.99
CA TRP A 284 16.35 -7.34 6.85
C TRP A 284 16.16 -8.56 7.74
N ILE A 285 14.98 -8.71 8.35
CA ILE A 285 14.67 -9.83 9.24
C ILE A 285 14.75 -11.17 8.49
N GLU A 286 14.14 -11.24 7.31
CA GLU A 286 13.99 -12.49 6.56
C GLU A 286 15.23 -12.84 5.72
N TYR A 287 15.83 -11.85 5.05
CA TYR A 287 16.88 -12.08 4.06
C TYR A 287 18.27 -11.59 4.48
N GLY A 288 18.38 -10.88 5.60
CA GLY A 288 19.65 -10.30 6.07
C GLY A 288 20.07 -9.02 5.34
N TYR A 289 19.27 -8.51 4.39
CA TYR A 289 19.52 -7.24 3.71
C TYR A 289 18.21 -6.45 3.50
N GLY A 290 18.31 -5.12 3.57
CA GLY A 290 17.18 -4.23 3.38
C GLY A 290 16.99 -3.87 1.91
N TYR A 291 15.74 -3.92 1.46
CA TYR A 291 15.37 -3.37 0.16
C TYR A 291 13.98 -2.71 0.22
N VAL A 292 13.74 -1.80 -0.72
CA VAL A 292 12.44 -1.15 -0.90
C VAL A 292 12.13 -1.05 -2.39
N LEU A 293 10.94 -1.47 -2.80
CA LEU A 293 10.43 -1.21 -4.14
C LEU A 293 9.73 0.14 -4.17
N LEU A 294 10.39 1.16 -4.70
CA LEU A 294 9.79 2.48 -4.79
C LEU A 294 8.78 2.53 -5.93
N PRO A 295 7.63 3.17 -5.71
CA PRO A 295 6.65 3.41 -6.76
C PRO A 295 7.23 4.15 -7.97
N VAL A 296 6.79 3.78 -9.16
CA VAL A 296 6.98 4.62 -10.34
C VAL A 296 5.80 5.58 -10.44
N MET A 297 6.07 6.88 -10.34
CA MET A 297 5.04 7.90 -10.49
C MET A 297 4.92 8.33 -11.97
N CYS A 298 3.90 9.11 -12.30
CA CYS A 298 3.67 9.60 -13.67
C CYS A 298 4.60 10.74 -14.09
N GLU A 299 5.88 10.67 -13.79
CA GLU A 299 6.82 11.62 -14.39
C GLU A 299 6.93 11.36 -15.90
N PRO A 300 6.90 12.41 -16.74
CA PRO A 300 7.41 12.33 -18.10
C PRO A 300 8.79 11.68 -18.15
N LYS A 301 9.04 10.88 -19.19
CA LYS A 301 10.32 10.19 -19.38
C LYS A 301 11.53 11.12 -19.39
N GLU A 302 11.33 12.36 -19.82
CA GLU A 302 12.38 13.38 -19.92
C GLU A 302 12.74 14.01 -18.57
N PHE A 303 11.97 13.73 -17.52
CA PHE A 303 12.22 14.26 -16.17
C PHE A 303 12.93 13.25 -15.29
N GLU A 304 13.57 13.76 -14.24
CA GLU A 304 14.20 12.97 -13.20
C GLU A 304 13.19 12.05 -12.47
N TYR A 305 13.71 11.07 -11.76
CA TYR A 305 12.87 10.20 -10.95
C TYR A 305 12.36 10.97 -9.72
N ALA A 306 11.07 10.85 -9.42
CA ALA A 306 10.47 11.64 -8.35
C ALA A 306 11.10 11.36 -6.97
N PHE A 307 11.40 10.09 -6.68
CA PHE A 307 12.01 9.67 -5.41
C PHE A 307 13.50 9.97 -5.30
N ASP A 308 14.12 10.63 -6.28
CA ASP A 308 15.38 11.32 -6.00
C ASP A 308 15.16 12.34 -4.87
N ALA A 309 13.99 12.97 -4.83
CA ALA A 309 13.55 13.78 -3.71
C ALA A 309 13.24 12.90 -2.48
N GLY A 310 13.68 13.38 -1.32
CA GLY A 310 13.52 12.76 -0.02
C GLY A 310 14.55 11.68 0.31
N ARG A 311 15.49 11.36 -0.60
CA ARG A 311 16.47 10.28 -0.39
C ARG A 311 17.35 10.52 0.85
N ARG A 312 17.76 11.76 1.10
CA ARG A 312 18.53 12.11 2.32
C ARG A 312 17.76 11.90 3.61
N TRP A 313 16.43 11.94 3.57
CA TRP A 313 15.58 11.61 4.72
C TRP A 313 15.40 10.10 4.87
N ARG A 314 15.12 9.38 3.77
CA ARG A 314 15.00 7.91 3.78
C ARG A 314 16.28 7.23 4.24
N SER A 315 17.44 7.70 3.78
CA SER A 315 18.75 7.23 4.22
C SER A 315 18.91 7.23 5.75
N VAL A 316 18.47 8.31 6.41
CA VAL A 316 18.49 8.40 7.88
C VAL A 316 17.41 7.52 8.50
N ALA A 317 16.21 7.45 7.91
CA ALA A 317 15.15 6.57 8.39
C ALA A 317 15.58 5.09 8.39
N TYR A 318 16.22 4.65 7.31
CA TYR A 318 16.80 3.32 7.18
C TYR A 318 17.86 3.03 8.24
N GLU A 319 18.73 3.99 8.56
CA GLU A 319 19.72 3.81 9.62
C GLU A 319 19.07 3.61 10.99
N ILE A 320 18.08 4.45 11.34
CA ILE A 320 17.39 4.36 12.63
C ILE A 320 16.64 3.01 12.71
N CYS A 321 16.02 2.58 11.60
CA CYS A 321 15.40 1.26 11.50
C CYS A 321 16.41 0.13 11.71
N ALA A 322 17.55 0.15 11.02
CA ALA A 322 18.61 -0.84 11.18
C ALA A 322 19.17 -0.87 12.62
N GLN A 323 19.31 0.30 13.28
CA GLN A 323 19.71 0.39 14.68
C GLN A 323 18.70 -0.24 15.63
N ARG A 324 17.41 0.00 15.41
CA ARG A 324 16.34 -0.65 16.19
C ARG A 324 16.30 -2.15 15.94
N LEU A 325 16.48 -2.59 14.70
CA LEU A 325 16.59 -4.01 14.35
C LEU A 325 17.71 -4.68 15.13
N MET A 326 18.92 -4.11 15.17
CA MET A 326 20.05 -4.64 15.95
C MET A 326 19.77 -4.67 17.47
N GLN A 327 18.96 -3.75 17.99
CA GLN A 327 18.55 -3.76 19.40
C GLN A 327 17.51 -4.86 19.70
N VAL A 328 16.58 -5.10 18.77
CA VAL A 328 15.51 -6.10 18.92
C VAL A 328 16.03 -7.52 18.62
N PHE A 329 16.98 -7.67 17.70
CA PHE A 329 17.64 -8.94 17.35
C PHE A 329 19.16 -8.83 17.47
N PRO A 330 19.70 -8.75 18.71
CA PRO A 330 21.14 -8.67 18.94
C PRO A 330 21.90 -9.92 18.42
N GLU A 331 21.19 -11.03 18.21
CA GLU A 331 21.74 -12.27 17.67
C GLU A 331 21.92 -12.24 16.13
N LYS A 332 21.32 -11.27 15.44
CA LYS A 332 21.41 -11.13 13.99
C LYS A 332 22.39 -10.04 13.61
N ASP A 333 23.36 -10.39 12.75
CA ASP A 333 24.27 -9.42 12.16
C ASP A 333 23.59 -8.72 10.97
N PHE A 334 22.95 -7.60 11.24
CA PHE A 334 22.34 -6.74 10.20
C PHE A 334 23.27 -5.64 9.71
N VAL A 335 24.60 -5.76 9.89
CA VAL A 335 25.52 -4.69 9.49
C VAL A 335 25.49 -4.51 7.97
N THR A 336 24.57 -3.66 7.51
CA THR A 336 24.49 -3.20 6.13
C THR A 336 24.88 -1.74 6.11
N SER A 337 25.75 -1.40 5.18
CA SER A 337 26.15 -0.02 4.94
C SER A 337 25.20 0.71 3.98
N HIS A 338 24.29 -0.05 3.36
CA HIS A 338 23.36 0.41 2.33
C HIS A 338 21.98 -0.28 2.44
N VAL A 339 20.96 0.36 1.87
CA VAL A 339 19.66 -0.22 1.51
C VAL A 339 19.50 -0.17 0.01
N ARG A 340 18.97 -1.24 -0.59
CA ARG A 340 18.69 -1.27 -2.03
C ARG A 340 17.31 -0.70 -2.35
N GLU A 341 17.27 0.45 -3.02
CA GLU A 341 16.05 0.99 -3.59
C GLU A 341 15.90 0.50 -5.03
N PHE A 342 14.78 -0.14 -5.36
CA PHE A 342 14.39 -0.41 -6.74
C PHE A 342 13.70 0.84 -7.29
N VAL A 343 14.28 1.43 -8.33
CA VAL A 343 13.94 2.77 -8.82
C VAL A 343 13.77 2.79 -10.33
N ARG A 344 13.13 3.83 -10.86
CA ARG A 344 13.10 4.06 -12.31
C ARG A 344 14.45 4.59 -12.80
N ILE A 345 14.99 4.00 -13.87
CA ILE A 345 16.15 4.50 -14.61
C ILE A 345 15.73 4.69 -16.07
N GLY A 346 15.43 5.92 -16.46
CA GLY A 346 14.91 6.21 -17.80
C GLY A 346 13.58 5.48 -18.04
N GLU A 347 13.57 4.56 -19.00
CA GLU A 347 12.41 3.75 -19.38
C GLU A 347 12.48 2.31 -18.81
N THR A 348 13.31 2.07 -17.79
CA THR A 348 13.43 0.76 -17.12
C THR A 348 13.40 0.87 -15.59
N LEU A 349 13.39 -0.27 -14.90
CA LEU A 349 13.62 -0.39 -13.48
C LEU A 349 15.05 -0.83 -13.22
N GLY A 350 15.75 -0.07 -12.38
CA GLY A 350 17.07 -0.39 -11.89
C GLY A 350 17.09 -0.55 -10.38
N GLU A 351 18.30 -0.68 -9.87
CA GLU A 351 18.60 -0.80 -8.45
C GLU A 351 19.60 0.30 -8.09
N MET A 352 19.43 0.87 -6.91
CA MET A 352 20.34 1.88 -6.37
C MET A 352 20.63 1.55 -4.91
N ASP A 353 21.91 1.49 -4.56
CA ASP A 353 22.33 1.35 -3.18
C ASP A 353 22.35 2.73 -2.52
N VAL A 354 21.48 2.90 -1.52
CA VAL A 354 21.40 4.11 -0.71
C VAL A 354 22.28 3.94 0.52
N PRO A 355 23.32 4.77 0.72
CA PRO A 355 24.13 4.75 1.94
C PRO A 355 23.28 5.00 3.17
N ILE A 356 23.46 4.23 4.23
CA ILE A 356 22.71 4.42 5.49
C ILE A 356 23.60 4.71 6.70
N THR A 357 24.92 4.53 6.62
CA THR A 357 25.83 4.96 7.69
C THR A 357 26.39 6.36 7.42
N ASP A 358 26.70 7.10 8.48
CA ASP A 358 27.34 8.42 8.39
C ASP A 358 28.65 8.37 7.59
N HIS A 359 29.45 7.32 7.80
CA HIS A 359 30.69 7.09 7.05
C HIS A 359 30.46 6.94 5.55
N GLU A 360 29.51 6.10 5.13
CA GLU A 360 29.21 5.92 3.71
C GLU A 360 28.51 7.15 3.11
N ARG A 361 27.66 7.86 3.85
CA ARG A 361 27.12 9.15 3.41
C ARG A 361 28.22 10.18 3.20
N ALA A 362 29.21 10.24 4.09
CA ALA A 362 30.36 11.13 3.94
C ALA A 362 31.22 10.76 2.71
N ARG A 363 31.39 9.47 2.42
CA ARG A 363 32.03 9.00 1.19
C ARG A 363 31.25 9.40 -0.05
N TYR A 364 29.94 9.16 -0.07
CA TYR A 364 29.03 9.57 -1.15
C TYR A 364 29.10 11.08 -1.40
N ASN A 365 29.07 11.88 -0.34
CA ASN A 365 29.13 13.34 -0.42
C ASN A 365 30.46 13.86 -1.02
N LYS A 366 31.57 13.14 -0.80
CA LYS A 366 32.90 13.48 -1.33
C LYS A 366 33.08 13.17 -2.81
N THR A 367 32.22 12.36 -3.44
CA THR A 367 32.35 12.01 -4.87
C THR A 367 31.97 13.17 -5.81
N GLY A 368 31.58 14.34 -5.27
CA GLY A 368 31.26 15.53 -6.05
C GLY A 368 29.81 15.57 -6.55
N SER A 369 28.93 14.70 -6.05
CA SER A 369 27.49 14.77 -6.33
C SER A 369 26.92 16.13 -5.92
N HIS A 370 26.16 16.76 -6.82
CA HIS A 370 25.40 17.98 -6.51
C HIS A 370 24.32 17.75 -5.44
N TYR A 371 23.92 16.50 -5.23
CA TYR A 371 22.97 16.10 -4.19
C TYR A 371 23.72 15.48 -3.00
N GLN A 372 23.52 16.04 -1.81
CA GLN A 372 24.24 15.70 -0.59
C GLN A 372 23.30 15.03 0.42
N LEU A 373 23.75 13.94 1.03
CA LEU A 373 23.02 13.21 2.07
C LEU A 373 23.31 13.81 3.44
N PHE A 374 22.29 13.89 4.30
CA PHE A 374 22.45 14.38 5.67
C PHE A 374 23.13 13.34 6.56
N GLN A 375 24.05 13.80 7.39
CA GLN A 375 24.47 12.98 8.53
C GLN A 375 23.29 12.83 9.50
N LYS A 376 23.18 11.69 10.20
CA LYS A 376 22.01 11.42 11.06
C LYS A 376 21.84 12.50 12.12
N GLU A 377 22.90 12.79 12.86
CA GLU A 377 22.86 13.77 13.96
C GLU A 377 22.59 15.19 13.47
N GLU A 378 23.00 15.53 12.25
CA GLU A 378 22.70 16.82 11.64
C GLU A 378 21.19 16.96 11.38
N LEU A 379 20.59 15.96 10.74
CA LEU A 379 19.15 15.95 10.46
C LEU A 379 18.33 15.96 11.76
N LEU A 380 18.67 15.08 12.71
CA LEU A 380 17.94 14.97 13.97
C LEU A 380 18.02 16.25 14.81
N ARG A 381 19.16 16.96 14.80
CA ARG A 381 19.27 18.26 15.45
C ARG A 381 18.46 19.33 14.74
N ALA A 382 18.50 19.37 13.40
CA ALA A 382 17.75 20.34 12.63
C ALA A 382 16.23 20.19 12.87
N VAL A 383 15.70 18.98 12.71
CA VAL A 383 14.26 18.67 12.84
C VAL A 383 13.70 19.06 14.21
N LYS A 384 14.46 18.86 15.30
CA LYS A 384 14.03 19.23 16.65
C LYS A 384 13.69 20.72 16.83
N THR A 385 14.21 21.58 15.95
CA THR A 385 14.01 23.04 16.01
C THR A 385 13.08 23.57 14.93
N TRP A 386 12.64 22.70 14.01
CA TRP A 386 11.80 23.11 12.90
C TRP A 386 10.42 23.56 13.36
N LYS A 387 10.00 24.71 12.86
CA LYS A 387 8.59 25.11 12.78
C LYS A 387 8.00 24.61 11.47
N THR A 388 6.68 24.67 11.32
CA THR A 388 5.99 24.30 10.06
C THR A 388 6.59 25.02 8.86
N SER A 389 6.98 26.29 9.00
CA SER A 389 7.66 27.06 7.94
C SER A 389 9.02 26.47 7.54
N ASP A 390 9.77 25.91 8.48
CA ASP A 390 11.08 25.32 8.24
C ASP A 390 10.94 23.97 7.52
N LEU A 391 9.94 23.16 7.91
CA LEU A 391 9.59 21.92 7.21
C LEU A 391 9.18 22.18 5.75
N ILE A 392 8.31 23.17 5.52
CA ILE A 392 7.91 23.61 4.17
C ILE A 392 9.14 24.04 3.36
N ASN A 393 10.03 24.82 3.96
CA ASN A 393 11.25 25.26 3.29
C ASN A 393 12.22 24.10 3.02
N ALA A 394 12.32 23.12 3.93
CA ALA A 394 13.11 21.91 3.74
C ALA A 394 12.61 21.08 2.56
N ILE A 395 11.29 20.93 2.40
CA ILE A 395 10.66 20.29 1.22
C ILE A 395 10.98 21.05 -0.06
N TRP A 396 10.86 22.37 -0.06
CA TRP A 396 11.22 23.17 -1.23
C TRP A 396 12.70 22.99 -1.61
N ILE A 397 13.61 23.05 -0.65
CA ILE A 397 15.05 22.85 -0.87
C ILE A 397 15.31 21.44 -1.42
N GLU A 398 14.61 20.42 -0.91
CA GLU A 398 14.72 19.04 -1.39
C GLU A 398 14.32 18.89 -2.86
N ILE A 399 13.17 19.47 -3.21
CA ILE A 399 12.67 19.46 -4.57
C ILE A 399 13.68 20.13 -5.50
N MET A 400 14.19 21.31 -5.13
CA MET A 400 15.15 22.05 -5.95
C MET A 400 16.50 21.36 -6.11
N ALA A 401 16.98 20.69 -5.05
CA ALA A 401 18.22 19.92 -5.11
C ALA A 401 18.17 18.76 -6.12
N THR A 402 16.95 18.35 -6.50
CA THR A 402 16.70 17.23 -7.39
C THR A 402 15.95 17.63 -8.67
N SER A 403 15.72 18.92 -8.90
CA SER A 403 15.01 19.45 -10.07
C SER A 403 15.89 20.38 -10.87
N PRO A 404 16.71 19.86 -11.80
CA PRO A 404 17.51 20.70 -12.69
C PRO A 404 16.61 21.65 -13.49
N ASN A 405 17.02 22.92 -13.56
CA ASN A 405 16.36 23.95 -14.36
C ASN A 405 17.26 24.29 -15.56
N VAL A 406 16.89 23.82 -16.75
CA VAL A 406 17.72 23.96 -17.96
C VAL A 406 16.97 24.83 -18.96
N ARG A 407 17.51 26.03 -19.24
CA ARG A 407 16.91 27.01 -20.18
C ARG A 407 16.71 26.43 -21.57
N ASN A 408 15.62 26.82 -22.22
CA ASN A 408 15.24 26.39 -23.57
C ASN A 408 14.99 24.88 -23.68
N THR A 409 14.60 24.21 -22.58
CA THR A 409 14.24 22.79 -22.59
C THR A 409 12.90 22.56 -21.89
N LYS A 410 12.36 21.34 -21.97
CA LYS A 410 11.17 20.94 -21.19
C LYS A 410 11.37 21.01 -19.66
N LEU A 411 12.62 21.14 -19.20
CA LEU A 411 12.98 21.24 -17.78
C LEU A 411 12.96 22.68 -17.26
N GLU A 412 12.73 23.68 -18.11
CA GLU A 412 12.71 25.08 -17.70
C GLU A 412 11.46 25.40 -16.85
N PHE A 413 11.68 26.14 -15.76
CA PHE A 413 10.60 26.67 -14.93
C PHE A 413 11.02 27.97 -14.21
N ASP A 414 10.03 28.78 -13.84
CA ASP A 414 10.25 29.93 -12.95
C ASP A 414 10.32 29.45 -11.49
N ALA A 415 11.53 29.46 -10.92
CA ALA A 415 11.78 28.99 -9.57
C ALA A 415 11.12 29.85 -8.50
N HIS A 416 10.99 31.16 -8.71
CA HIS A 416 10.32 32.05 -7.75
C HIS A 416 8.83 31.76 -7.73
N HIS A 417 8.20 31.71 -8.91
CA HIS A 417 6.78 31.39 -9.02
C HIS A 417 6.45 30.00 -8.45
N MET A 418 7.30 29.01 -8.74
CA MET A 418 7.09 27.65 -8.24
C MET A 418 7.29 27.56 -6.72
N ARG A 419 8.27 28.29 -6.15
CA ARG A 419 8.45 28.38 -4.70
C ARG A 419 7.21 28.92 -4.01
N ASP A 420 6.71 30.07 -4.47
CA ASP A 420 5.54 30.72 -3.87
C ASP A 420 4.33 29.79 -3.89
N ARG A 421 4.17 29.04 -4.98
CA ARG A 421 3.10 28.06 -5.13
C ARG A 421 3.26 26.87 -4.19
N VAL A 422 4.43 26.24 -4.12
CA VAL A 422 4.71 25.12 -3.19
C VAL A 422 4.49 25.57 -1.75
N VAL A 423 5.03 26.72 -1.37
CA VAL A 423 4.89 27.28 -0.02
C VAL A 423 3.42 27.55 0.29
N LYS A 424 2.67 28.17 -0.63
CA LYS A 424 1.24 28.41 -0.45
C LYS A 424 0.46 27.10 -0.32
N TYR A 425 0.74 26.11 -1.18
CA TYR A 425 0.07 24.82 -1.17
C TYR A 425 0.27 24.07 0.15
N LEU A 426 1.51 23.99 0.64
CA LEU A 426 1.81 23.32 1.90
C LEU A 426 1.31 24.10 3.12
N LYS A 427 1.30 25.45 3.08
CA LYS A 427 0.64 26.25 4.11
C LYS A 427 -0.86 25.99 4.14
N GLU A 428 -1.52 25.92 2.97
CA GLU A 428 -2.94 25.58 2.95
C GLU A 428 -3.17 24.17 3.52
N ALA A 429 -2.30 23.19 3.19
CA ALA A 429 -2.39 21.83 3.71
C ALA A 429 -2.25 21.74 5.24
N TRP A 430 -1.41 22.58 5.85
CA TRP A 430 -1.01 22.45 7.25
C TRP A 430 -1.41 23.60 8.20
N ASN A 431 -1.88 24.76 7.70
CA ASN A 431 -1.95 26.00 8.50
C ASN A 431 -3.34 26.67 8.61
N ASP A 432 -4.43 26.09 8.10
CA ASP A 432 -5.79 26.60 8.34
C ASP A 432 -6.60 25.57 9.15
N GLU A 433 -7.00 25.92 10.38
CA GLU A 433 -8.01 25.29 11.25
C GLU A 433 -8.76 24.08 10.64
N GLY A 434 -8.12 22.92 10.49
CA GLY A 434 -8.78 21.74 9.91
C GLY A 434 -9.50 21.97 8.56
N VAL A 435 -9.12 22.95 7.74
CA VAL A 435 -9.88 23.30 6.52
C VAL A 435 -9.72 22.25 5.41
N PHE A 436 -8.64 21.45 5.42
CA PHE A 436 -8.57 20.21 4.64
C PHE A 436 -9.30 19.04 5.30
N ALA A 437 -9.50 19.07 6.62
CA ALA A 437 -10.27 18.08 7.35
C ALA A 437 -11.78 18.29 7.15
N LEU A 438 -12.28 18.13 5.90
CA LEU A 438 -13.71 17.97 5.48
C LEU A 438 -14.24 18.97 4.44
N ARG A 439 -13.40 19.78 3.76
CA ARG A 439 -13.93 20.62 2.67
C ARG A 439 -14.34 19.76 1.47
N ARG A 440 -15.65 19.68 1.19
CA ARG A 440 -16.17 19.19 -0.09
C ARG A 440 -15.62 20.07 -1.21
N TYR A 441 -15.13 19.46 -2.28
CA TYR A 441 -14.68 20.17 -3.47
C TYR A 441 -15.70 21.23 -3.91
N SER A 442 -15.21 22.46 -4.10
CA SER A 442 -16.01 23.55 -4.63
C SER A 442 -16.61 23.20 -5.99
N ARG A 443 -17.63 23.94 -6.43
CA ARG A 443 -18.21 23.75 -7.78
C ARG A 443 -17.14 23.87 -8.88
N LYS A 444 -16.11 24.71 -8.68
CA LYS A 444 -15.00 24.88 -9.63
C LYS A 444 -14.10 23.63 -9.66
N GLU A 445 -13.75 23.09 -8.50
CA GLU A 445 -12.93 21.87 -8.37
C GLU A 445 -13.70 20.64 -8.89
N ARG A 446 -14.99 20.50 -8.57
CA ARG A 446 -15.84 19.44 -9.16
C ARG A 446 -15.92 19.53 -10.68
N LYS A 447 -16.06 20.73 -11.24
CA LYS A 447 -16.00 20.95 -12.70
C LYS A 447 -14.63 20.62 -13.29
N LEU A 448 -13.55 20.80 -12.54
CA LEU A 448 -12.20 20.45 -12.96
C LEU A 448 -12.03 18.92 -13.03
N MET A 449 -12.46 18.21 -11.97
CA MET A 449 -12.41 16.74 -11.89
C MET A 449 -13.33 16.04 -12.91
N ALA A 450 -14.50 16.61 -13.21
CA ALA A 450 -15.46 16.03 -14.16
C ALA A 450 -15.00 16.08 -15.62
N ARG A 451 -13.95 16.85 -15.94
CA ARG A 451 -13.41 16.93 -17.31
C ARG A 451 -12.49 15.73 -17.55
N LYS A 452 -12.90 14.84 -18.46
CA LYS A 452 -12.08 13.71 -18.97
C LYS A 452 -10.69 14.11 -19.50
N SER A 453 -10.46 15.41 -19.74
CA SER A 453 -9.20 15.99 -20.23
C SER A 453 -8.39 16.75 -19.17
N CYS A 454 -8.58 16.48 -17.87
CA CYS A 454 -7.81 17.16 -16.82
C CYS A 454 -6.36 16.65 -16.74
N ALA A 455 -5.57 16.93 -17.79
CA ALA A 455 -4.14 16.75 -17.79
C ALA A 455 -3.50 17.83 -16.91
N MET A 456 -2.57 17.40 -16.05
CA MET A 456 -1.66 18.29 -15.36
C MET A 456 -0.52 18.64 -16.32
N GLU A 457 -0.12 19.92 -16.40
CA GLU A 457 1.04 20.32 -17.19
C GLU A 457 2.27 19.53 -16.73
N ALA A 458 3.19 19.25 -17.65
CA ALA A 458 4.34 18.39 -17.37
C ALA A 458 5.13 18.90 -16.15
N THR A 459 5.48 20.18 -16.13
CA THR A 459 6.20 20.83 -15.01
C THR A 459 5.41 20.75 -13.70
N ASP A 460 4.09 20.94 -13.72
CA ASP A 460 3.29 20.82 -12.51
C ASP A 460 3.29 19.39 -11.95
N ARG A 461 3.21 18.40 -12.83
CA ARG A 461 3.25 16.98 -12.46
C ARG A 461 4.60 16.58 -11.89
N ARG A 462 5.68 17.10 -12.47
CA ARG A 462 7.07 16.94 -11.98
C ARG A 462 7.19 17.37 -10.51
N PHE A 463 6.72 18.58 -10.19
CA PHE A 463 6.79 19.11 -8.83
C PHE A 463 5.84 18.40 -7.86
N TYR A 464 4.63 18.07 -8.30
CA TYR A 464 3.68 17.33 -7.47
C TYR A 464 4.17 15.92 -7.12
N ASN A 465 4.73 15.16 -8.08
CA ASN A 465 5.30 13.85 -7.79
C ASN A 465 6.47 13.92 -6.79
N LYS A 466 7.25 15.01 -6.80
CA LYS A 466 8.31 15.22 -5.80
C LYS A 466 7.77 15.62 -4.43
N LEU A 467 6.69 16.39 -4.36
CA LEU A 467 5.99 16.62 -3.10
C LEU A 467 5.55 15.29 -2.48
N LEU A 468 4.98 14.40 -3.31
CA LEU A 468 4.64 13.03 -2.93
C LEU A 468 5.83 12.23 -2.40
N ALA A 469 6.93 12.19 -3.14
CA ALA A 469 8.14 11.51 -2.69
C ALA A 469 8.69 12.08 -1.38
N CYS A 470 8.62 13.41 -1.20
CA CYS A 470 8.99 14.10 0.03
C CYS A 470 8.11 13.66 1.20
N PHE A 471 6.78 13.68 1.04
CA PHE A 471 5.82 13.29 2.08
C PHE A 471 6.02 11.83 2.48
N GLN A 472 6.15 10.93 1.50
CA GLN A 472 6.46 9.52 1.74
C GLN A 472 7.74 9.37 2.57
N SER A 473 8.79 10.11 2.21
CA SER A 473 10.09 10.03 2.90
C SER A 473 10.06 10.63 4.32
N LEU A 474 9.29 11.70 4.53
CA LEU A 474 9.07 12.27 5.87
C LEU A 474 8.28 11.31 6.75
N ARG A 475 7.28 10.63 6.19
CA ARG A 475 6.54 9.61 6.93
C ARG A 475 7.38 8.41 7.34
N MET A 476 8.31 8.00 6.49
CA MET A 476 9.30 6.98 6.86
C MET A 476 10.13 7.42 8.08
N LEU A 477 10.46 8.72 8.18
CA LEU A 477 11.09 9.30 9.39
C LEU A 477 10.13 9.29 10.60
N GLN A 478 8.85 9.64 10.43
CA GLN A 478 7.86 9.56 11.52
C GLN A 478 7.71 8.13 12.05
N ALA A 479 7.69 7.13 11.16
CA ALA A 479 7.60 5.72 11.53
C ALA A 479 8.76 5.26 12.40
N VAL A 480 9.94 5.85 12.21
CA VAL A 480 11.11 5.62 13.09
C VAL A 480 11.22 6.63 14.22
N GLY A 481 10.11 7.28 14.60
CA GLY A 481 9.99 8.12 15.80
C GLY A 481 10.55 9.54 15.68
N VAL A 482 10.82 10.03 14.47
CA VAL A 482 11.19 11.45 14.27
C VAL A 482 9.91 12.29 14.29
N THR A 483 9.78 13.15 15.29
CA THR A 483 8.64 14.06 15.43
C THR A 483 8.85 15.35 14.63
N PHE A 484 7.82 15.76 13.90
CA PHE A 484 7.77 17.01 13.15
C PHE A 484 6.81 18.01 13.84
N PRO A 485 6.87 19.31 13.49
CA PRO A 485 5.92 20.31 14.01
C PRO A 485 4.46 20.09 13.58
N VAL A 486 4.22 19.20 12.61
CA VAL A 486 2.90 18.75 12.13
C VAL A 486 2.97 17.27 11.81
N ASP A 487 1.87 16.54 11.95
CA ASP A 487 1.79 15.16 11.47
C ASP A 487 1.65 15.15 9.94
N VAL A 488 2.53 14.43 9.26
CA VAL A 488 2.56 14.37 7.79
C VAL A 488 1.72 13.18 7.32
N HIS A 489 0.62 13.45 6.62
CA HIS A 489 -0.22 12.41 6.04
C HIS A 489 -0.17 12.43 4.50
N LEU A 490 -0.32 11.26 3.87
CA LEU A 490 -0.36 11.20 2.40
C LEU A 490 -1.63 11.84 1.84
N PHE A 491 -2.72 11.79 2.61
CA PHE A 491 -4.00 12.40 2.22
C PHE A 491 -4.02 13.93 2.34
N ASP A 492 -2.96 14.55 2.88
CA ASP A 492 -2.79 16.02 2.87
C ASP A 492 -2.47 16.54 1.46
N LEU A 493 -1.99 15.66 0.57
CA LEU A 493 -1.69 16.00 -0.81
C LEU A 493 -2.94 15.89 -1.69
N ASP A 494 -3.58 17.04 -1.91
CA ASP A 494 -4.69 17.22 -2.85
C ASP A 494 -4.17 17.70 -4.23
N GLY A 495 -4.14 16.78 -5.20
CA GLY A 495 -3.74 17.04 -6.58
C GLY A 495 -4.74 17.92 -7.32
N THR A 496 -6.03 17.88 -6.97
CA THR A 496 -7.06 18.75 -7.54
C THR A 496 -6.82 20.20 -7.15
N ARG A 497 -6.49 20.43 -5.87
CA ARG A 497 -6.10 21.73 -5.36
C ARG A 497 -4.83 22.24 -6.03
N TRP A 498 -3.82 21.39 -6.13
CA TRP A 498 -2.58 21.72 -6.82
C TRP A 498 -2.86 22.24 -8.25
N MET A 499 -3.67 21.53 -9.02
CA MET A 499 -4.07 21.96 -10.38
C MET A 499 -4.89 23.26 -10.38
N SER A 500 -5.75 23.46 -9.39
CA SER A 500 -6.56 24.68 -9.28
C SER A 500 -5.71 25.93 -9.11
N MET A 501 -4.54 25.79 -8.46
CA MET A 501 -3.54 26.85 -8.28
C MET A 501 -2.74 27.12 -9.56
N THR A 502 -2.65 26.17 -10.50
CA THR A 502 -2.07 26.45 -11.83
C THR A 502 -3.02 27.32 -12.67
N LYS A 503 -4.30 26.95 -12.70
CA LYS A 503 -5.28 27.47 -13.67
C LYS A 503 -5.98 28.77 -13.21
N SER A 504 -5.43 29.45 -12.19
CA SER A 504 -5.97 30.73 -11.68
C SER A 504 -5.24 31.95 -12.27
N LYS A 505 -5.04 31.96 -13.59
CA LYS A 505 -4.71 33.16 -14.36
C LYS A 505 -5.83 33.43 -15.35
#